data_AF-A0A1E3GTX6-F1
#
_entry.id   AF-A0A1E3GTX6-F1
#
_cell.length_a   1.000
_cell.length_b   1.000
_cell.length_c   1.000
_cell.angle_alpha   90.00
_cell.angle_beta   90.00
_cell.angle_gamma   90.00
#
_symmetry.space_group_name_H-M   'P 1'
#
loop_
_entity.id
_entity.type
_entity.pdbx_description
1 polymer ?
#
loop_
_entity_poly.entity_id
_entity_poly.type
_entity_poly.pdbx_seq_one_letter_code
_entity_poly.pdbx_strand_id
1 'polypeptide(L)'
;MGSEFIEYLWGWQVTSPEIITDQVWEEVKAVYVDDSLQLGLDEFLSNSHQQHVQTNILAVMLVAIDKGFWDADLATQKQLAEQFAANIIKKGIPGSGHTHANHPMYDFVKSQLDADTAEALEAVLARSRMQTSELESSPTHIQELQLNQDDSQQNDKVDQGADSNSNDKNLLWLWTLLALSVIVAAGLWRGRKGAM
;
A
#
# COMPACT_ATOMS: atom_id res chain seq x y z
N MET A 1 -6.79 0.32 6.08
CA MET A 1 -8.01 -0.43 6.46
C MET A 1 -9.15 -0.24 5.46
N GLY A 2 -9.45 0.97 4.95
CA GLY A 2 -10.58 1.15 4.01
C GLY A 2 -10.39 0.60 2.59
N SER A 3 -9.16 0.37 2.12
CA SER A 3 -8.89 -0.16 0.77
C SER A 3 -9.33 -1.62 0.60
N GLU A 4 -9.24 -2.44 1.64
CA GLU A 4 -9.53 -3.88 1.54
C GLU A 4 -10.98 -4.16 1.13
N PHE A 5 -11.93 -3.35 1.63
CA PHE A 5 -13.35 -3.51 1.31
C PHE A 5 -13.62 -3.38 -0.19
N ILE A 6 -13.09 -2.33 -0.83
CA ILE A 6 -13.35 -2.08 -2.24
C ILE A 6 -12.67 -3.13 -3.13
N GLU A 7 -11.50 -3.63 -2.72
CA GLU A 7 -10.79 -4.70 -3.41
C GLU A 7 -11.52 -6.04 -3.29
N TYR A 8 -12.15 -6.34 -2.14
CA TYR A 8 -12.99 -7.53 -2.00
C TYR A 8 -14.27 -7.42 -2.81
N LEU A 9 -14.90 -6.25 -2.85
CA LEU A 9 -16.05 -5.99 -3.72
C LEU A 9 -15.67 -6.22 -5.19
N TRP A 10 -14.51 -5.71 -5.61
CA TRP A 10 -13.95 -5.94 -6.94
C TRP A 10 -13.71 -7.43 -7.23
N GLY A 11 -13.15 -8.17 -6.27
CA GLY A 11 -12.98 -9.62 -6.39
C GLY A 11 -14.30 -10.34 -6.67
N TRP A 12 -15.37 -9.99 -5.97
CA TRP A 12 -16.70 -10.53 -6.21
C TRP A 12 -17.29 -10.06 -7.55
N GLN A 13 -17.10 -8.81 -7.95
CA GLN A 13 -17.54 -8.32 -9.27
C GLN A 13 -16.97 -9.17 -10.41
N VAL A 14 -15.69 -9.53 -10.32
CA VAL A 14 -15.01 -10.29 -11.38
C VAL A 14 -15.38 -11.77 -11.34
N THR A 15 -15.61 -12.34 -10.16
CA THR A 15 -15.83 -13.78 -9.99
C THR A 15 -17.30 -14.20 -9.98
N SER A 16 -18.21 -13.29 -9.62
CA SER A 16 -19.66 -13.51 -9.57
C SER A 16 -20.41 -12.20 -9.92
N PRO A 17 -20.29 -11.73 -11.19
CA PRO A 17 -20.79 -10.43 -11.62
C PRO A 17 -22.30 -10.25 -11.45
N GLU A 18 -23.07 -11.33 -11.40
CA GLU A 18 -24.51 -11.31 -11.18
C GLU A 18 -24.94 -10.83 -9.78
N ILE A 19 -24.02 -10.87 -8.81
CA ILE A 19 -24.28 -10.45 -7.42
C ILE A 19 -24.01 -8.95 -7.24
N ILE A 20 -22.97 -8.45 -7.90
CA ILE A 20 -22.56 -7.04 -7.80
C ILE A 20 -23.19 -6.29 -8.98
N THR A 21 -24.37 -5.71 -8.72
CA THR A 21 -25.14 -4.95 -9.71
C THR A 21 -24.81 -3.45 -9.65
N ASP A 22 -25.33 -2.68 -10.59
CA ASP A 22 -25.25 -1.21 -10.58
C ASP A 22 -25.67 -0.62 -9.22
N GLN A 23 -26.76 -1.14 -8.63
CA GLN A 23 -27.25 -0.68 -7.33
C GLN A 23 -26.20 -0.81 -6.22
N VAL A 24 -25.40 -1.87 -6.23
CA VAL A 24 -24.34 -2.06 -5.23
C VAL A 24 -23.29 -0.97 -5.37
N TRP A 25 -22.88 -0.64 -6.60
CA TRP A 25 -21.94 0.44 -6.85
C TRP A 25 -22.52 1.81 -6.48
N GLU A 26 -23.80 2.06 -6.78
CA GLU A 26 -24.49 3.28 -6.38
C GLU A 26 -24.53 3.45 -4.86
N GLU A 27 -24.81 2.38 -4.10
CA GLU A 27 -24.80 2.42 -2.64
C GLU A 27 -23.39 2.69 -2.09
N VAL A 28 -22.36 2.08 -2.67
CA VAL A 28 -20.97 2.32 -2.28
C VAL A 28 -20.56 3.77 -2.58
N LYS A 29 -20.93 4.31 -3.75
CA LYS A 29 -20.68 5.71 -4.13
C LYS A 29 -21.41 6.66 -3.19
N ALA A 30 -22.68 6.41 -2.89
CA ALA A 30 -23.47 7.22 -1.97
C ALA A 30 -22.85 7.30 -0.57
N VAL A 31 -22.23 6.22 -0.08
CA VAL A 31 -21.59 6.22 1.24
C VAL A 31 -20.19 6.83 1.19
N TYR A 32 -19.32 6.38 0.29
CA TYR A 32 -17.89 6.71 0.34
C TYR A 32 -17.47 7.96 -0.43
N VAL A 33 -18.31 8.42 -1.37
CA VAL A 33 -18.03 9.60 -2.20
C VAL A 33 -18.99 10.73 -1.87
N ASP A 34 -20.28 10.44 -1.75
CA ASP A 34 -21.29 11.48 -1.48
C ASP A 34 -21.54 11.71 0.03
N ASP A 35 -20.88 10.94 0.90
CA ASP A 35 -21.02 10.99 2.36
C ASP A 35 -22.50 11.04 2.83
N SER A 36 -23.36 10.21 2.25
CA SER A 36 -24.81 10.19 2.55
C SER A 36 -25.14 9.92 4.03
N LEU A 37 -24.20 9.30 4.75
CA LEU A 37 -24.31 9.04 6.19
C LEU A 37 -23.75 10.18 7.06
N GLN A 38 -23.23 11.25 6.45
CA GLN A 38 -22.72 12.46 7.11
C GLN A 38 -21.63 12.15 8.13
N LEU A 39 -20.68 11.29 7.76
CA LEU A 39 -19.60 10.83 8.63
C LEU A 39 -18.37 11.75 8.58
N GLY A 40 -18.37 12.75 7.69
CA GLY A 40 -17.22 13.63 7.47
C GLY A 40 -16.14 12.93 6.65
N LEU A 41 -16.53 12.08 5.70
CA LEU A 41 -15.57 11.25 4.95
C LEU A 41 -14.64 12.10 4.09
N ASP A 42 -15.11 13.20 3.51
CA ASP A 42 -14.28 14.10 2.72
C ASP A 42 -13.12 14.67 3.53
N GLU A 43 -13.40 15.15 4.75
CA GLU A 43 -12.37 15.65 5.66
C GLU A 43 -11.43 14.52 6.11
N PHE A 44 -12.00 13.37 6.47
CA PHE A 44 -11.21 12.23 6.93
C PHE A 44 -10.28 11.67 5.84
N LEU A 45 -10.78 11.52 4.61
CA LEU A 45 -10.07 10.90 3.50
C LEU A 45 -9.14 11.86 2.76
N SER A 46 -9.39 13.17 2.79
CA SER A 46 -8.49 14.17 2.19
C SER A 46 -7.20 14.39 3.00
N ASN A 47 -7.10 13.83 4.20
CA ASN A 47 -5.96 13.98 5.08
C ASN A 47 -4.79 13.06 4.72
N SER A 48 -3.58 13.64 4.70
CA SER A 48 -2.26 13.00 4.59
C SER A 48 -2.26 11.62 3.90
N HIS A 49 -2.23 10.55 4.69
CA HIS A 49 -2.05 9.18 4.22
C HIS A 49 -3.37 8.51 3.80
N GLN A 50 -4.52 9.03 4.26
CA GLN A 50 -5.84 8.48 3.92
C GLN A 50 -6.22 8.77 2.47
N GLN A 51 -5.63 9.79 1.85
CA GLN A 51 -5.93 10.16 0.47
C GLN A 51 -5.62 9.03 -0.52
N HIS A 52 -4.62 8.19 -0.24
CA HIS A 52 -4.35 6.99 -1.05
C HIS A 52 -5.52 5.99 -1.03
N VAL A 53 -6.23 5.89 0.09
CA VAL A 53 -7.43 5.04 0.21
C VAL A 53 -8.55 5.58 -0.65
N GLN A 54 -8.81 6.88 -0.60
CA GLN A 54 -9.81 7.53 -1.45
C GLN A 54 -9.49 7.34 -2.93
N THR A 55 -8.24 7.60 -3.32
CA THR A 55 -7.78 7.40 -4.70
C THR A 55 -8.01 5.96 -5.16
N ASN A 56 -7.77 4.97 -4.30
CA ASN A 56 -8.00 3.57 -4.65
C ASN A 56 -9.48 3.23 -4.80
N ILE A 57 -10.35 3.74 -3.91
CA ILE A 57 -11.81 3.56 -4.01
C ILE A 57 -12.30 4.14 -5.34
N LEU A 58 -11.91 5.38 -5.65
CA LEU A 58 -12.25 6.03 -6.91
C LEU A 58 -11.73 5.25 -8.12
N ALA A 59 -10.50 4.74 -8.04
CA ALA A 59 -9.91 3.94 -9.12
C ALA A 59 -10.74 2.68 -9.41
N VAL A 60 -11.12 1.92 -8.38
CA VAL A 60 -11.90 0.69 -8.56
C VAL A 60 -13.29 1.00 -9.13
N MET A 61 -13.95 2.06 -8.66
CA MET A 61 -15.23 2.53 -9.21
C MET A 61 -15.12 2.88 -10.70
N LEU A 62 -14.10 3.65 -11.08
CA LEU A 62 -13.85 4.03 -12.47
C LEU A 62 -13.51 2.83 -13.34
N VAL A 63 -12.82 1.82 -12.80
CA VAL A 63 -12.55 0.55 -13.50
C VAL A 63 -13.84 -0.26 -13.70
N ALA A 64 -14.76 -0.27 -12.73
CA ALA A 64 -16.05 -0.92 -12.88
C ALA A 64 -16.86 -0.28 -14.02
N ILE A 65 -16.85 1.05 -14.12
CA ILE A 65 -17.50 1.79 -15.21
C ILE A 65 -16.82 1.50 -16.56
N ASP A 66 -15.50 1.67 -16.64
CA ASP A 66 -14.70 1.47 -17.88
C ASP A 66 -14.90 0.06 -18.46
N LYS A 67 -15.11 -0.94 -17.60
CA LYS A 67 -15.35 -2.33 -18.00
C LYS A 67 -16.82 -2.68 -18.22
N GLY A 68 -17.75 -1.73 -18.03
CA GLY A 68 -19.19 -1.94 -18.20
C GLY A 68 -19.82 -2.82 -17.12
N PHE A 69 -19.19 -2.94 -15.95
CA PHE A 69 -19.79 -3.60 -14.78
C PHE A 69 -20.76 -2.69 -14.03
N TRP A 70 -20.57 -1.38 -14.16
CA TRP A 70 -21.45 -0.38 -13.58
C TRP A 70 -21.84 0.67 -14.63
N ASP A 71 -23.13 0.75 -14.96
CA ASP A 71 -23.69 1.76 -15.87
C ASP A 71 -24.02 3.06 -15.11
N ALA A 72 -22.99 3.77 -14.67
CA ALA A 72 -23.12 5.05 -13.96
C ALA A 72 -23.55 6.17 -14.91
N ASP A 73 -24.35 7.12 -14.42
CA ASP A 73 -24.72 8.30 -15.23
C ASP A 73 -23.53 9.23 -15.53
N LEU A 74 -23.65 10.06 -16.57
CA LEU A 74 -22.57 10.96 -17.00
C LEU A 74 -22.10 11.94 -15.91
N ALA A 75 -23.01 12.34 -15.00
CA ALA A 75 -22.67 13.23 -13.90
C ALA A 75 -21.75 12.52 -12.90
N THR A 76 -22.06 11.26 -12.58
CA THR A 76 -21.28 10.40 -11.70
C THR A 76 -19.94 10.04 -12.32
N GLN A 77 -19.91 9.65 -13.60
CA GLN A 77 -18.65 9.38 -14.32
C GLN A 77 -17.69 10.58 -14.24
N LYS A 78 -18.22 11.78 -14.52
CA LYS A 78 -17.44 13.02 -14.45
C LYS A 78 -16.98 13.36 -13.04
N GLN A 79 -17.88 13.28 -12.05
CA GLN A 79 -17.55 13.52 -10.64
C GLN A 79 -16.39 12.64 -10.17
N LEU A 80 -16.46 11.33 -10.44
CA LEU A 80 -15.45 10.37 -10.01
C LEU A 80 -14.11 10.62 -10.72
N ALA A 81 -14.15 10.88 -12.03
CA ALA A 81 -12.95 11.17 -12.82
C ALA A 81 -12.24 12.44 -12.33
N GLU A 82 -12.98 13.52 -12.07
CA GLU A 82 -12.45 14.78 -11.57
C GLU A 82 -11.80 14.62 -10.18
N GLN A 83 -12.48 13.95 -9.24
CA GLN A 83 -11.94 13.68 -7.91
C GLN A 83 -10.68 12.80 -7.97
N PHE A 84 -10.70 11.76 -8.80
CA PHE A 84 -9.57 10.86 -8.97
C PHE A 84 -8.35 11.58 -9.56
N ALA A 85 -8.55 12.37 -10.61
CA ALA A 85 -7.50 13.17 -11.23
C ALA A 85 -6.93 14.21 -10.24
N ALA A 86 -7.79 14.91 -9.52
CA ALA A 86 -7.37 15.88 -8.49
C ALA A 86 -6.49 15.23 -7.42
N ASN A 87 -6.84 14.01 -6.99
CA ASN A 87 -6.03 13.27 -6.02
C ASN A 87 -4.64 12.93 -6.56
N ILE A 88 -4.55 12.42 -7.80
CA ILE A 88 -3.28 12.07 -8.43
C ILE A 88 -2.43 13.33 -8.69
N ILE A 89 -3.03 14.42 -9.18
CA ILE A 89 -2.31 15.67 -9.43
C ILE A 89 -1.71 16.21 -8.13
N LYS A 90 -2.48 16.14 -7.03
CA LYS A 90 -2.06 16.67 -5.72
C LYS A 90 -1.02 15.82 -4.99
N LYS A 91 -1.11 14.49 -5.07
CA LYS A 91 -0.29 13.57 -4.25
C LYS A 91 0.57 12.58 -5.02
N GLY A 92 0.39 12.50 -6.34
CA GLY A 92 0.96 11.44 -7.15
C GLY A 92 0.16 10.15 -7.07
N ILE A 93 0.68 9.13 -7.75
CA ILE A 93 0.04 7.84 -7.91
C ILE A 93 0.32 6.98 -6.66
N PRO A 94 -0.70 6.35 -6.03
CA PRO A 94 -0.50 5.49 -4.86
C PRO A 94 0.21 4.16 -5.17
N GLY A 95 0.20 3.71 -6.43
CA GLY A 95 0.94 2.52 -6.88
C GLY A 95 0.23 1.18 -6.65
N SER A 96 -1.10 1.18 -6.52
CA SER A 96 -1.91 -0.05 -6.47
C SER A 96 -2.12 -0.67 -7.85
N GLY A 97 -2.63 -1.92 -7.89
CA GLY A 97 -2.96 -2.62 -9.13
C GLY A 97 -3.99 -1.90 -10.02
N HIS A 98 -4.81 -1.01 -9.45
CA HIS A 98 -5.80 -0.21 -10.17
C HIS A 98 -5.30 1.20 -10.52
N THR A 99 -4.11 1.60 -10.08
CA THR A 99 -3.61 2.98 -10.22
C THR A 99 -2.27 3.10 -10.90
N HIS A 100 -1.56 2.00 -11.20
CA HIS A 100 -0.26 2.05 -11.88
C HIS A 100 -0.30 2.91 -13.16
N ALA A 101 0.77 3.65 -13.47
CA ALA A 101 0.74 4.71 -14.47
C ALA A 101 0.38 4.30 -15.91
N ASN A 102 0.42 2.99 -16.21
CA ASN A 102 0.07 2.41 -17.51
C ASN A 102 -1.33 1.74 -17.51
N HIS A 103 -2.14 1.97 -16.48
CA HIS A 103 -3.45 1.33 -16.36
C HIS A 103 -4.41 1.88 -17.46
N PRO A 104 -5.13 1.02 -18.20
CA PRO A 104 -5.95 1.45 -19.35
C PRO A 104 -7.10 2.40 -18.99
N MET A 105 -7.64 2.31 -17.78
CA MET A 105 -8.73 3.19 -17.30
C MET A 105 -8.40 4.69 -17.39
N TYR A 106 -7.12 5.08 -17.42
CA TYR A 106 -6.76 6.50 -17.60
C TYR A 106 -7.26 7.10 -18.92
N ASP A 107 -7.44 6.30 -19.98
CA ASP A 107 -8.00 6.79 -21.24
C ASP A 107 -9.48 7.15 -21.07
N PHE A 108 -10.24 6.30 -20.36
CA PHE A 108 -11.61 6.60 -19.96
C PHE A 108 -11.68 7.84 -19.07
N VAL A 109 -10.85 7.93 -18.02
CA VAL A 109 -10.83 9.09 -17.13
C VAL A 109 -10.55 10.38 -17.90
N LYS A 110 -9.53 10.41 -18.76
CA LYS A 110 -9.21 11.60 -19.56
C LYS A 110 -10.36 12.02 -20.48
N SER A 111 -11.18 11.07 -20.96
CA SER A 111 -12.36 11.39 -21.78
C SER A 111 -13.47 12.13 -21.01
N GLN A 112 -13.47 12.06 -19.67
CA GLN A 112 -14.44 12.71 -18.80
C GLN A 112 -13.97 14.06 -18.26
N LEU A 113 -12.71 14.44 -18.52
CA LEU A 113 -12.06 15.65 -18.01
C LEU A 113 -12.01 16.77 -19.04
N ASP A 114 -11.82 18.00 -18.58
CA ASP A 114 -11.39 19.09 -19.45
C ASP A 114 -9.92 18.91 -19.88
N ALA A 115 -9.54 19.64 -20.93
CA ALA A 115 -8.22 19.48 -21.56
C ALA A 115 -7.06 19.80 -20.61
N ASP A 116 -7.20 20.84 -19.79
CA ASP A 116 -6.13 21.30 -18.88
C ASP A 116 -5.91 20.27 -17.76
N THR A 117 -7.00 19.76 -17.17
CA THR A 117 -6.92 18.73 -16.13
C THR A 117 -6.37 17.41 -16.70
N ALA A 118 -6.78 17.02 -17.91
CA ALA A 118 -6.28 15.82 -18.57
C ALA A 118 -4.77 15.91 -18.87
N GLU A 119 -4.28 17.07 -19.32
CA GLU A 119 -2.86 17.32 -19.56
C GLU A 119 -2.05 17.27 -18.25
N ALA A 120 -2.57 17.91 -17.18
CA ALA A 120 -1.93 17.89 -15.87
C ALA A 120 -1.84 16.47 -15.29
N LEU A 121 -2.89 15.66 -15.44
CA LEU A 121 -2.90 14.26 -15.05
C LEU A 121 -1.83 13.47 -15.83
N GLU A 122 -1.82 13.60 -17.16
CA GLU A 122 -0.88 12.89 -18.03
C GLU A 122 0.58 13.23 -17.69
N ALA A 123 0.88 14.48 -17.33
CA ALA A 123 2.22 14.89 -16.89
C ALA A 123 2.67 14.14 -15.62
N VAL A 124 1.76 13.90 -14.67
CA VAL A 124 2.05 13.10 -13.45
C VAL A 124 2.26 11.63 -13.81
N LEU A 125 1.42 11.07 -14.69
CA LEU A 125 1.55 9.68 -15.16
C LEU A 125 2.89 9.46 -15.88
N ALA A 126 3.25 10.34 -16.81
CA ALA A 126 4.48 10.28 -17.58
C ALA A 126 5.72 10.29 -16.67
N ARG A 127 5.72 11.13 -15.62
CA ARG A 127 6.80 11.16 -14.62
C ARG A 127 6.97 9.82 -13.90
N SER A 128 5.86 9.19 -13.50
CA SER A 128 5.89 7.87 -12.86
C SER A 128 6.41 6.76 -13.79
N ARG A 129 6.04 6.79 -15.07
CA ARG A 129 6.50 5.80 -16.08
C ARG A 129 8.01 5.84 -16.28
N MET A 130 8.60 7.04 -16.31
CA MET A 130 10.05 7.20 -16.46
C MET A 130 10.82 6.56 -15.29
N GLN A 131 10.32 6.69 -14.06
CA GLN A 131 10.93 6.11 -12.88
C GLN A 131 10.94 4.56 -12.91
N THR A 132 9.90 3.93 -13.47
CA THR A 132 9.86 2.47 -13.63
C THR A 132 10.87 1.97 -14.66
N SER A 133 11.06 2.69 -15.77
CA SER A 133 11.98 2.26 -16.85
C SER A 133 13.45 2.18 -16.41
N GLU A 134 13.87 2.93 -15.39
CA GLU A 134 15.24 2.87 -14.87
C GLU A 134 15.50 1.60 -14.04
N LEU A 135 14.47 1.08 -13.34
CA LEU A 135 14.58 -0.09 -12.45
C LEU A 135 14.61 -1.43 -13.20
N GLU A 136 13.89 -1.54 -14.33
CA GLU A 136 13.84 -2.74 -15.19
C GLU A 136 15.18 -3.06 -15.89
N SER A 137 16.14 -2.13 -15.87
CA SER A 137 17.44 -2.29 -16.53
C SER A 137 18.47 -3.10 -15.71
N SER A 138 18.16 -3.43 -14.45
CA SER A 138 19.05 -4.19 -13.56
C SER A 138 18.54 -5.63 -13.42
N PRO A 139 19.31 -6.67 -13.81
CA PRO A 139 18.87 -8.05 -13.64
C PRO A 139 18.73 -8.39 -12.15
N THR A 140 17.50 -8.65 -11.70
CA THR A 140 17.24 -9.17 -10.35
C THR A 140 17.67 -10.64 -10.30
N HIS A 141 18.77 -10.93 -9.62
CA HIS A 141 19.23 -12.30 -9.38
C HIS A 141 18.43 -12.91 -8.22
N ILE A 142 17.56 -13.88 -8.53
CA ILE A 142 16.96 -14.75 -7.51
C ILE A 142 18.00 -15.83 -7.19
N GLN A 143 18.63 -15.71 -6.02
CA GLN A 143 19.55 -16.74 -5.53
C GLN A 143 18.72 -17.80 -4.80
N GLU A 144 18.67 -19.01 -5.37
CA GLU A 144 18.10 -20.17 -4.69
C GLU A 144 18.96 -20.51 -3.47
N LEU A 145 18.38 -20.45 -2.28
CA LEU A 145 18.99 -20.98 -1.07
C LEU A 145 18.83 -22.51 -1.09
N GLN A 146 19.87 -23.23 -1.50
CA GLN A 146 19.91 -24.68 -1.35
C GLN A 146 20.07 -25.03 0.13
N LEU A 147 18.99 -25.48 0.77
CA LEU A 147 19.05 -26.15 2.06
C LEU A 147 19.52 -27.59 1.83
N ASN A 148 20.83 -27.81 1.88
CA ASN A 148 21.38 -29.16 1.91
C ASN A 148 21.07 -29.80 3.26
N GLN A 149 20.03 -30.64 3.29
CA GLN A 149 19.91 -31.71 4.27
C GLN A 149 20.89 -32.81 3.85
N ASP A 150 22.04 -32.89 4.51
CA ASP A 150 22.80 -34.13 4.64
C ASP A 150 23.54 -34.11 5.98
N ASP A 151 22.94 -34.78 6.96
CA ASP A 151 23.71 -35.41 8.03
C ASP A 151 24.61 -36.46 7.37
N SER A 152 25.94 -36.25 7.38
CA SER A 152 26.95 -37.21 7.86
C SER A 152 28.37 -36.99 7.29
N GLN A 153 29.30 -36.71 8.24
CA GLN A 153 30.74 -37.06 8.30
C GLN A 153 31.83 -36.13 7.70
N GLN A 154 32.31 -35.24 8.58
CA GLN A 154 33.65 -35.23 9.22
C GLN A 154 34.96 -35.09 8.41
N ASN A 155 35.65 -33.99 8.77
CA ASN A 155 37.08 -33.68 8.94
C ASN A 155 37.97 -33.11 7.83
N ASP A 156 38.51 -31.94 8.22
CA ASP A 156 39.86 -31.41 8.08
C ASP A 156 40.40 -31.05 6.69
N LYS A 157 40.38 -29.73 6.44
CA LYS A 157 41.59 -28.97 6.11
C LYS A 157 41.46 -27.51 6.54
N VAL A 158 42.21 -27.17 7.58
CA VAL A 158 42.56 -25.81 8.01
C VAL A 158 43.80 -25.37 7.23
N ASP A 159 43.74 -24.25 6.53
CA ASP A 159 44.74 -23.16 6.67
C ASP A 159 44.23 -21.83 6.08
N GLN A 160 44.85 -20.76 6.57
CA GLN A 160 44.42 -19.38 6.83
C GLN A 160 44.22 -18.42 5.65
N GLY A 161 43.40 -17.39 5.93
CA GLY A 161 43.39 -16.08 5.27
C GLY A 161 42.43 -15.11 5.98
N ALA A 162 43.00 -14.12 6.69
CA ALA A 162 42.36 -13.08 7.51
C ALA A 162 41.18 -12.34 6.80
N ASP A 163 40.17 -11.73 7.45
CA ASP A 163 40.29 -10.69 8.47
C ASP A 163 38.93 -10.30 9.09
N SER A 164 38.95 -10.03 10.40
CA SER A 164 38.25 -8.95 11.15
C SER A 164 36.71 -8.86 11.30
N ASN A 165 36.30 -9.14 12.55
CA ASN A 165 35.49 -8.29 13.44
C ASN A 165 34.00 -8.64 13.70
N SER A 166 33.75 -9.54 14.65
CA SER A 166 32.40 -9.78 15.21
C SER A 166 32.42 -10.27 16.68
N ASN A 167 33.23 -9.66 17.56
CA ASN A 167 33.20 -9.99 19.00
C ASN A 167 32.52 -8.93 19.90
N ASP A 168 32.14 -7.75 19.38
CA ASP A 168 31.53 -6.72 20.23
C ASP A 168 30.01 -6.89 20.46
N LYS A 169 29.30 -7.55 19.55
CA LYS A 169 27.83 -7.70 19.67
C LYS A 169 27.41 -8.76 20.68
N ASN A 170 28.22 -9.81 20.87
CA ASN A 170 27.92 -10.90 21.80
C ASN A 170 28.15 -10.51 23.27
N LEU A 171 29.03 -9.55 23.55
CA LEU A 171 29.28 -9.10 24.92
C LEU A 171 28.31 -8.00 25.38
N LEU A 172 27.86 -7.13 24.47
CA LEU A 172 26.94 -6.02 24.79
C LEU A 172 25.60 -6.52 25.34
N TRP A 173 25.05 -7.62 24.82
CA TRP A 173 23.76 -8.13 25.29
C TRP A 173 23.83 -8.65 26.75
N LEU A 174 24.95 -9.26 27.15
CA LEU A 174 25.16 -9.69 28.54
C LEU A 174 25.16 -8.51 29.52
N TRP A 175 25.77 -7.39 29.15
CA TRP A 175 25.72 -6.16 29.96
C TRP A 175 24.31 -5.55 30.05
N THR A 176 23.53 -5.61 28.97
CA THR A 176 22.13 -5.13 28.99
C THR A 176 21.24 -5.96 29.91
N LEU A 177 21.41 -7.29 29.92
CA LEU A 177 20.66 -8.17 30.83
C LEU A 177 21.04 -7.94 32.29
N LEU A 178 22.33 -7.70 32.56
CA LEU A 178 22.81 -7.42 33.92
C LEU A 178 22.30 -6.07 34.43
N ALA A 179 22.26 -5.04 33.58
CA ALA A 179 21.68 -3.73 33.94
C ALA A 179 20.17 -3.82 34.24
N LEU A 180 19.41 -4.57 33.45
CA LEU A 180 17.97 -4.76 33.65
C LEU A 180 17.69 -5.48 34.99
N SER A 181 18.48 -6.51 35.31
CA SER A 181 18.41 -7.26 36.57
C SER A 181 18.60 -6.35 37.79
N VAL A 182 19.59 -5.45 37.75
CA VAL A 182 19.86 -4.51 38.86
C VAL A 182 18.69 -3.54 39.07
N ILE A 183 18.07 -3.05 38.00
CA ILE A 183 16.91 -2.15 38.07
C ILE A 183 15.72 -2.83 38.75
N VAL A 184 15.44 -4.09 38.39
CA VAL A 184 14.34 -4.87 39.00
C VAL A 184 14.61 -5.15 40.48
N ALA A 185 15.84 -5.53 40.83
CA ALA A 185 16.23 -5.77 42.22
C ALA A 185 16.15 -4.49 43.08
N ALA A 186 16.58 -3.34 42.54
CA ALA A 186 16.46 -2.05 43.22
C ALA A 186 15.00 -1.62 43.42
N GLY A 187 14.13 -1.87 42.43
CA GLY A 187 12.69 -1.61 42.53
C GLY A 187 12.03 -2.42 43.64
N LEU A 188 12.34 -3.72 43.73
CA LEU A 188 11.81 -4.60 44.78
C LEU A 188 12.34 -4.24 46.17
N TRP A 189 13.60 -3.79 46.28
CA TRP A 189 14.18 -3.41 47.57
C TRP A 189 13.64 -2.07 48.09
N ARG A 190 13.32 -1.12 47.20
CA ARG A 190 12.65 0.14 47.54
C ARG A 190 11.19 -0.08 47.92
N GLY A 191 10.48 -0.99 47.25
CA GLY A 191 9.10 -1.35 47.59
C GLY A 191 8.95 -1.99 48.98
N ARG A 192 9.94 -2.77 49.43
CA ARG A 192 9.94 -3.39 50.76
C ARG A 192 10.27 -2.46 51.93
N LYS A 193 10.91 -1.30 51.68
CA LYS A 193 11.27 -0.32 52.73
C LYS A 193 10.27 0.84 52.86
N GLY A 194 9.24 0.90 52.02
CA GLY A 194 8.16 1.90 52.10
C GLY A 194 6.89 1.43 52.84
N ALA A 195 6.91 0.23 53.40
CA ALA A 195 5.79 -0.36 54.15
C ALA A 195 6.23 -0.75 55.57
N MET A 196 6.75 0.22 56.32
CA MET A 196 6.85 0.21 57.78
C MET A 196 6.79 1.63 58.30
#